data_AF-A0A4Q7UZ17-F1
#
_entry.id   AF-A0A4Q7UZ17-F1
#
_cell.length_a   1.000
_cell.length_b   1.000
_cell.length_c   1.000
_cell.angle_alpha   90.00
_cell.angle_beta   90.00
_cell.angle_gamma   90.00
#
_symmetry.space_group_name_H-M   'P 1'
#
loop_
_entity.id
_entity.type
_entity.pdbx_description
1 polymer ?
#
loop_
_entity_poly.entity_id
_entity_poly.type
_entity_poly.pdbx_seq_one_letter_code
_entity_poly.pdbx_strand_id
1 'polypeptide(L)' 'MTPVSQPPMSQPPVSEEPAPSCLICATVAGSPGTAALTWVRERDEHGRERWLCPPCARRHVRDIEAKLSHEWW' A
#
# COMPACT_ATOMS: atom_id res chain seq x y z
N MET A 1 -16.98 19.44 37.45
CA MET A 1 -16.09 19.08 36.32
C MET A 1 -16.99 18.77 35.13
N THR A 2 -17.15 19.71 34.22
CA THR A 2 -18.06 19.57 33.06
C THR A 2 -17.33 18.76 31.97
N PRO A 3 -17.93 17.70 31.40
CA PRO A 3 -17.29 16.99 30.30
C PRO A 3 -17.29 17.87 29.05
N VAL A 4 -16.12 18.05 28.45
CA VAL A 4 -15.96 18.70 27.14
C VAL A 4 -16.42 17.73 26.06
N SER A 5 -17.56 18.03 25.43
CA SER A 5 -17.99 17.32 24.22
C SER A 5 -17.12 17.76 23.04
N GLN A 6 -16.31 16.84 22.52
CA GLN A 6 -15.57 17.04 21.28
C GLN A 6 -16.54 17.08 20.08
N PRO A 7 -16.41 18.05 19.16
CA PRO A 7 -17.19 18.06 17.91
C PRO A 7 -16.78 16.87 17.02
N PRO A 8 -17.69 16.33 16.17
CA PRO A 8 -17.37 15.23 15.28
C PRO A 8 -16.33 15.69 14.24
N MET A 9 -15.23 14.95 14.12
CA MET A 9 -14.26 15.18 13.03
C MET A 9 -14.97 14.91 11.70
N SER A 10 -15.15 15.95 10.89
CA SER A 10 -15.63 15.83 9.51
C SER A 10 -14.64 14.96 8.74
N GLN A 11 -14.98 13.69 8.52
CA GLN A 11 -14.25 12.85 7.58
C GLN A 11 -14.34 13.52 6.20
N PRO A 12 -13.21 13.73 5.51
CA PRO A 12 -13.25 14.18 4.12
C PRO A 12 -14.05 13.16 3.29
N PRO A 13 -14.68 13.58 2.18
CA PRO A 13 -15.40 12.65 1.32
C PRO A 13 -14.44 11.53 0.90
N VAL A 14 -14.82 10.28 1.18
CA VAL A 14 -14.11 9.10 0.68
C VAL A 14 -14.12 9.20 -0.84
N SER A 15 -12.97 9.51 -1.42
CA SER A 15 -12.80 9.40 -2.87
C SER A 15 -12.98 7.94 -3.23
N GLU A 16 -13.99 7.65 -4.04
CA GLU A 16 -14.30 6.33 -4.57
C GLU A 16 -13.28 5.97 -5.67
N GLU A 17 -12.01 5.95 -5.26
CA GLU A 17 -10.93 5.46 -6.11
C GLU A 17 -11.14 3.97 -6.35
N PRO A 18 -10.88 3.45 -7.56
CA PRO A 18 -10.98 2.02 -7.81
C PRO A 18 -9.96 1.28 -6.95
N ALA A 19 -10.34 0.13 -6.41
CA ALA A 19 -9.41 -0.70 -5.66
C ALA A 19 -8.23 -1.13 -6.56
N PRO A 20 -6.97 -0.95 -6.13
CA PRO A 20 -5.83 -1.28 -6.96
C PRO A 20 -5.71 -2.80 -7.17
N SER A 21 -5.02 -3.17 -8.24
CA SER A 21 -4.67 -4.56 -8.54
C SER A 21 -3.16 -4.78 -8.45
N CYS A 22 -2.76 -5.99 -8.04
CA CYS A 22 -1.36 -6.35 -7.89
C CYS A 22 -0.73 -6.50 -9.27
N LEU A 23 0.41 -5.85 -9.49
CA LEU A 23 1.13 -5.92 -10.76
C LEU A 23 1.54 -7.35 -11.14
N ILE A 24 1.85 -8.20 -10.16
CA ILE A 24 2.44 -9.53 -10.39
C ILE A 24 1.38 -10.61 -10.54
N CYS A 25 0.38 -10.64 -9.65
CA CYS A 25 -0.60 -11.73 -9.58
C CYS A 25 -2.03 -11.29 -9.93
N ALA A 26 -2.25 -10.03 -10.28
CA ALA A 26 -3.55 -9.44 -10.60
C ALA A 26 -4.62 -9.53 -9.50
N THR A 27 -4.26 -9.93 -8.28
CA THR A 27 -5.18 -9.86 -7.12
C THR A 27 -5.67 -8.43 -6.97
N VAL A 28 -6.98 -8.25 -6.75
CA VAL A 28 -7.60 -6.94 -6.53
C VAL A 28 -7.78 -6.71 -5.03
N ALA A 29 -7.47 -5.52 -4.55
CA ALA A 29 -7.70 -5.16 -3.15
C ALA A 29 -9.20 -5.13 -2.81
N GLY A 30 -9.57 -5.43 -1.57
CA GLY A 30 -10.96 -5.36 -1.14
C GLY A 30 -11.52 -3.93 -1.12
N SER A 31 -10.68 -2.95 -0.82
CA SER A 31 -11.00 -1.52 -0.91
C SER A 31 -9.73 -0.67 -1.07
N PRO A 32 -9.82 0.58 -1.54
CA PRO A 32 -8.69 1.51 -1.58
C PRO A 32 -8.12 1.79 -0.20
N GLY A 33 -8.97 1.94 0.82
CA GLY A 33 -8.53 2.18 2.20
C GLY A 33 -7.75 0.99 2.77
N THR A 34 -8.20 -0.24 2.51
CA THR A 34 -7.45 -1.45 2.89
C THR A 34 -6.12 -1.53 2.12
N ALA A 35 -6.11 -1.17 0.83
CA ALA A 35 -4.89 -1.15 0.04
C ALA A 35 -3.87 -0.15 0.58
N ALA A 36 -4.29 1.08 0.87
CA ALA A 36 -3.41 2.12 1.42
C ALA A 36 -2.72 1.71 2.72
N LEU A 37 -3.35 0.87 3.54
CA LEU A 37 -2.80 0.40 4.81
C LEU A 37 -1.97 -0.88 4.70
N THR A 38 -2.25 -1.74 3.71
CA THR A 38 -1.73 -3.11 3.71
C THR A 38 -0.93 -3.47 2.46
N TRP A 39 -1.00 -2.68 1.39
CA TRP A 39 -0.31 -2.95 0.12
C TRP A 39 0.89 -2.02 -0.04
N VAL A 40 1.86 -2.45 -0.86
CA VAL A 40 3.03 -1.63 -1.18
C VAL A 40 2.74 -0.86 -2.46
N ARG A 41 3.07 0.44 -2.42
CA ARG A 41 2.93 1.35 -3.54
C ARG A 41 4.31 1.75 -4.04
N GLU A 42 4.54 1.50 -5.32
CA GLU A 42 5.83 1.68 -5.98
C GLU A 42 5.67 2.67 -7.14
N ARG A 43 6.76 3.30 -7.55
CA ARG A 43 6.81 4.10 -8.78
C ARG A 43 7.80 3.46 -9.73
N ASP A 44 7.39 3.26 -10.97
CA ASP A 44 8.31 2.79 -12.01
C ASP A 44 9.24 3.91 -12.50
N GLU A 45 10.19 3.56 -13.36
CA GLU A 45 11.15 4.49 -13.96
C GLU A 45 10.50 5.64 -14.75
N HIS A 46 9.24 5.51 -15.15
CA HIS A 46 8.45 6.55 -15.82
C HIS A 46 7.55 7.31 -14.84
N GLY A 47 7.71 7.10 -13.53
CA GLY A 47 6.92 7.72 -12.48
C GLY A 47 5.50 7.17 -12.33
N ARG A 48 5.13 6.10 -13.02
CA ARG A 48 3.79 5.50 -12.92
C ARG A 48 3.65 4.73 -11.63
N GLU A 49 2.54 4.94 -10.95
CA GLU A 49 2.21 4.22 -9.72
C GLU A 49 1.86 2.76 -10.02
N ARG A 50 2.43 1.85 -9.22
CA ARG A 50 2.13 0.42 -9.25
C ARG A 50 1.89 -0.08 -7.84
N TRP A 51 1.13 -1.15 -7.72
CA TRP A 51 0.77 -1.74 -6.45
C TRP A 51 1.18 -3.20 -6.39
N LEU A 52 1.70 -3.63 -5.24
CA LEU A 52 1.99 -5.03 -4.93
C LEU A 52 1.18 -5.45 -3.71
N CYS A 53 0.53 -6.60 -3.82
CA CYS A 53 -0.12 -7.23 -2.66
C CYS A 53 0.94 -7.74 -1.66
N PRO A 54 0.59 -7.91 -0.37
CA PRO A 54 1.53 -8.33 0.66
C PRO A 54 2.41 -9.56 0.35
N PRO A 55 1.89 -10.67 -0.24
CA PRO A 55 2.74 -11.80 -0.57
C PRO A 55 3.73 -11.51 -1.70
N CYS A 56 3.30 -10.80 -2.75
CA CYS A 56 4.16 -10.43 -3.88
C CYS A 56 5.24 -9.43 -3.48
N ALA A 57 4.91 -8.43 -2.64
CA ALA A 57 5.89 -7.47 -2.13
C ALA A 57 6.99 -8.17 -1.32
N ARG A 58 6.64 -9.08 -0.40
CA ARG A 58 7.63 -9.82 0.39
C ARG A 58 8.52 -10.72 -0.46
N ARG A 59 7.95 -11.36 -1.50
CA ARG A 59 8.74 -12.13 -2.45
C ARG A 59 9.70 -11.23 -3.24
N HIS A 60 9.20 -10.09 -3.73
CA HIS A 60 10.00 -9.16 -4.49
C HIS A 60 11.20 -8.63 -3.70
N VAL A 61 10.98 -8.22 -2.45
CA VAL A 61 12.06 -7.81 -1.53
C VAL A 61 13.07 -8.95 -1.39
N ARG A 62 12.65 -10.16 -1.00
CA ARG A 62 13.56 -11.31 -0.87
C ARG A 62 14.38 -11.61 -2.14
N ASP A 63 13.79 -11.44 -3.32
CA ASP A 63 14.48 -11.63 -4.59
C ASP A 63 15.52 -10.54 -4.89
N ILE A 64 15.33 -9.32 -4.37
CA ILE A 64 16.32 -8.23 -4.41
C ILE A 64 17.43 -8.52 -3.40
N GLU A 65 17.04 -8.82 -2.17
CA GLU A 65 17.90 -9.12 -1.03
C GLU A 65 18.87 -10.27 -1.32
N ALA A 66 18.37 -11.35 -1.93
CA ALA A 66 19.19 -12.51 -2.31
C ALA A 66 20.27 -12.21 -3.37
N LYS A 67 20.21 -11.05 -4.04
CA LYS A 67 21.20 -10.61 -5.03
C LYS A 67 22.28 -9.72 -4.43
N LEU A 68 22.10 -9.22 -3.21
CA LEU A 68 23.08 -8.38 -2.53
C LEU A 68 24.19 -9.27 -1.93
N SER A 69 25.44 -8.83 -2.03
CA SER A 69 26.54 -9.50 -1.32
C SER A 69 26.38 -9.31 0.19
N HIS A 70 26.95 -10.23 0.96
CA HIS A 70 26.83 -10.21 2.43
C HIS A 70 27.31 -8.89 3.08
N GLU A 71 28.23 -8.17 2.44
CA GLU A 71 28.72 -6.88 2.96
C GLU A 71 27.69 -5.74 2.84
N TRP A 72 26.68 -5.90 1.99
CA TRP A 72 25.58 -4.96 1.76
C TRP A 72 24.23 -5.48 2.29
N TRP A 73 24.28 -6.54 3.09
CA TRP A 73 23.16 -7.06 3.85
C TRP A 73 22.99 -6.25 5.14
#